data_AF-A0A4U9J008-F1
#
_entry.id   AF-A0A4U9J008-F1
#
_cell.length_a   1.000
_cell.length_b   1.000
_cell.length_c   1.000
_cell.angle_alpha   90.00
_cell.angle_beta   90.00
_cell.angle_gamma   90.00
#
_symmetry.space_group_name_H-M   'P 1'
#
loop_
_entity.id
_entity.type
_entity.pdbx_description
1 polymer ?
#
loop_
_entity_poly.entity_id
_entity_poly.type
_entity_poly.pdbx_seq_one_letter_code
_entity_poly.pdbx_strand_id
1 'polypeptide(L)'
;MPKQIRDTSSQPVGVVACEVRRPPQLNQPIPDWIAQEVPVALVYNGISHVVMMASPKDLTLFAIGFSLSEGIIDHPQEIYGMDVVQVCNGMEVQIELSSRRFMALKERRRALAGRTGCGVCGVEQLNDIGKPITPLPFSQTFSLANLDMALNNLHVYSRSAI
;
A
#
# COMPACT_ATOMS: atom_id res chain seq x y z
N MET A 1 -7.79 -30.46 -29.68
CA MET A 1 -6.31 -30.36 -29.63
C MET A 1 -5.96 -29.33 -28.56
N PRO A 2 -5.28 -29.72 -27.46
CA PRO A 2 -4.95 -28.80 -26.40
C PRO A 2 -3.68 -28.03 -26.79
N LYS A 3 -3.75 -26.69 -26.83
CA LYS A 3 -2.58 -25.85 -27.06
C LYS A 3 -1.93 -25.61 -25.70
N GLN A 4 -0.97 -26.46 -25.36
CA GLN A 4 -0.10 -26.25 -24.20
C GLN A 4 0.80 -25.03 -24.43
N ILE A 5 0.77 -24.14 -23.42
CA ILE A 5 1.90 -23.50 -22.74
C ILE A 5 2.85 -22.67 -23.61
N ARG A 6 2.81 -21.35 -23.38
CA ARG A 6 4.02 -20.54 -23.25
C ARG A 6 3.96 -19.82 -21.91
N ASP A 7 4.57 -20.44 -20.91
CA ASP A 7 5.16 -19.73 -19.78
C ASP A 7 6.23 -18.81 -20.39
N THR A 8 5.92 -17.52 -20.48
CA THR A 8 6.83 -16.53 -21.04
C THR A 8 7.20 -15.56 -19.93
N SER A 9 8.44 -15.71 -19.44
CA SER A 9 9.23 -14.73 -18.68
C SER A 9 8.59 -14.20 -17.40
N SER A 10 9.23 -14.50 -16.26
CA SER A 10 9.05 -13.80 -14.98
C SER A 10 9.31 -12.30 -15.16
N GLN A 11 8.29 -11.56 -15.60
CA GLN A 11 8.32 -10.11 -15.59
C GLN A 11 8.40 -9.65 -14.13
N PRO A 12 9.23 -8.66 -13.81
CA PRO A 12 9.26 -8.12 -12.48
C PRO A 12 7.89 -7.53 -12.12
N VAL A 13 7.39 -7.87 -10.94
CA VAL A 13 6.08 -7.40 -10.47
C VAL A 13 6.16 -5.90 -10.19
N GLY A 14 5.24 -5.11 -10.73
CA GLY A 14 5.15 -3.68 -10.48
C GLY A 14 5.91 -2.80 -11.47
N VAL A 15 6.36 -3.34 -12.61
CA VAL A 15 6.90 -2.55 -13.72
C VAL A 15 6.29 -2.97 -15.05
N VAL A 16 6.31 -2.04 -16.01
CA VAL A 16 5.86 -2.27 -17.38
C VAL A 16 6.91 -1.75 -18.35
N ALA A 17 7.19 -2.54 -19.39
CA ALA A 17 8.03 -2.10 -20.49
C ALA A 17 7.23 -1.14 -21.38
N CYS A 18 7.75 0.06 -21.59
CA CYS A 18 7.13 1.09 -22.41
C CYS A 18 8.14 1.73 -23.36
N GLU A 19 7.63 2.21 -24.50
CA GLU A 19 8.41 3.07 -25.38
C GLU A 19 8.37 4.51 -24.87
N VAL A 20 9.54 5.06 -24.57
CA VAL A 20 9.69 6.44 -24.09
C VAL A 20 10.49 7.27 -25.09
N ARG A 21 10.31 8.59 -25.04
CA ARG A 21 11.07 9.57 -25.83
C ARG A 21 11.84 10.45 -24.87
N ARG A 22 13.15 10.59 -25.05
CA ARG A 22 14.02 11.41 -24.18
C ARG A 22 14.71 12.50 -25.00
N PRO A 23 14.79 13.74 -24.49
CA PRO A 23 15.63 14.75 -25.11
C PRO A 23 17.10 14.29 -25.18
N PRO A 24 17.84 14.64 -26.26
CA PRO A 24 17.42 15.47 -27.39
C PRO A 24 16.71 14.70 -28.53
N GLN A 25 16.78 13.37 -28.57
CA GLN A 25 16.15 12.56 -29.63
C GLN A 25 14.67 12.22 -29.32
N LEU A 26 13.76 13.14 -29.62
CA LEU A 26 12.31 12.90 -29.49
C LEU A 26 11.70 12.07 -30.64
N ASN A 27 12.42 11.92 -31.75
CA ASN A 27 11.89 11.26 -32.96
C ASN A 27 12.10 9.73 -32.98
N GLN A 28 12.83 9.17 -32.03
CA GLN A 28 13.10 7.74 -31.93
C GLN A 28 12.67 7.25 -30.55
N PRO A 29 11.60 6.45 -30.44
CA PRO A 29 11.24 5.82 -29.18
C PRO A 29 12.32 4.79 -28.78
N ILE A 30 12.61 4.73 -27.48
CA ILE A 30 13.50 3.73 -26.89
C ILE A 30 12.73 2.92 -25.83
N PRO A 31 13.00 1.61 -25.68
CA PRO A 31 12.38 0.82 -24.63
C PRO A 31 12.92 1.24 -23.26
N ASP A 32 12.02 1.33 -22.29
CA ASP A 32 12.33 1.65 -20.90
C ASP A 32 11.36 0.94 -19.95
N TRP A 33 11.77 0.79 -18.69
CA TRP A 33 10.92 0.22 -17.65
C TRP A 33 10.29 1.33 -16.82
N ILE A 34 8.96 1.32 -16.72
CA ILE A 34 8.19 2.29 -15.96
C ILE A 34 7.55 1.58 -14.77
N ALA A 35 7.65 2.20 -13.59
CA ALA A 35 6.97 1.71 -12.39
C ALA A 35 5.45 1.77 -12.57
N GLN A 36 4.77 0.68 -12.20
CA GLN A 36 3.32 0.61 -12.20
C GLN A 36 2.77 1.25 -10.93
N GLU A 37 1.73 2.05 -11.11
CA GLU A 37 0.93 2.64 -10.05
C GLU A 37 -0.54 2.30 -10.35
N VAL A 38 -1.16 1.50 -9.49
CA VAL A 38 -2.54 1.03 -9.65
C VAL A 38 -3.38 1.49 -8.46
N PRO A 39 -4.67 1.78 -8.66
CA PRO A 39 -5.58 2.03 -7.55
C PRO A 39 -5.86 0.72 -6.81
N VAL A 40 -5.65 0.75 -5.49
CA VAL A 40 -5.87 -0.36 -4.56
C VAL A 40 -6.93 0.04 -3.55
N ALA A 41 -8.06 -0.65 -3.53
CA ALA A 41 -9.11 -0.46 -2.54
C ALA A 41 -8.88 -1.34 -1.32
N LEU A 42 -8.99 -0.78 -0.11
CA LEU A 42 -9.03 -1.56 1.14
C LEU A 42 -10.49 -1.73 1.56
N VAL A 43 -10.95 -2.98 1.58
CA VAL A 43 -12.35 -3.33 1.80
C VAL A 43 -12.45 -4.15 3.09
N TYR A 44 -13.04 -3.59 4.14
CA TYR A 44 -13.19 -4.26 5.43
C TYR A 44 -14.61 -4.83 5.55
N ASN A 45 -14.75 -6.14 5.74
CA ASN A 45 -16.04 -6.86 5.83
C ASN A 45 -17.04 -6.40 4.75
N GLY A 46 -16.59 -6.32 3.50
CA GLY A 46 -17.40 -5.91 2.34
C GLY A 46 -17.63 -4.39 2.19
N ILE A 47 -17.01 -3.55 3.01
CA ILE A 47 -17.14 -2.10 2.92
C ILE A 47 -15.83 -1.46 2.44
N SER A 48 -15.88 -0.85 1.26
CA SER A 48 -14.76 -0.04 0.75
C SER A 48 -14.51 1.15 1.67
N HIS A 49 -13.29 1.22 2.21
CA HIS A 49 -12.87 2.23 3.17
C HIS A 49 -12.04 3.33 2.51
N VAL A 50 -11.02 2.97 1.74
CA VAL A 50 -10.13 3.90 1.03
C VAL A 50 -9.67 3.28 -0.29
N VAL A 51 -9.28 4.15 -1.23
CA VAL A 51 -8.55 3.77 -2.44
C VAL A 51 -7.23 4.54 -2.43
N MET A 52 -6.12 3.83 -2.60
CA MET A 52 -4.79 4.41 -2.67
C MET A 52 -4.09 3.98 -3.95
N MET A 53 -3.30 4.89 -4.53
CA MET A 53 -2.41 4.54 -5.61
C MET A 53 -1.18 3.84 -5.04
N ALA A 54 -0.88 2.62 -5.51
CA ALA A 54 0.22 1.82 -5.01
C ALA A 54 0.81 0.93 -6.11
N SER A 55 2.03 0.47 -5.90
CA SER A 55 2.60 -0.60 -6.72
C SER A 55 1.83 -1.91 -6.45
N PRO A 56 1.52 -2.73 -7.47
CA PRO A 56 0.72 -3.96 -7.34
C PRO A 56 1.51 -5.12 -6.72
N LYS A 57 2.14 -4.88 -5.57
CA LYS A 57 3.03 -5.80 -4.87
C LYS A 57 2.87 -5.66 -3.36
N ASP A 58 3.04 -6.76 -2.63
CA ASP A 58 3.03 -6.80 -1.16
C ASP A 58 1.77 -6.18 -0.53
N LEU A 59 0.63 -6.26 -1.24
CA LEU A 59 -0.61 -5.58 -0.87
C LEU A 59 -1.21 -6.07 0.46
N THR A 60 -0.94 -7.31 0.84
CA THR A 60 -1.30 -7.86 2.15
C THR A 60 -0.54 -7.15 3.28
N LEU A 61 0.77 -6.91 3.11
CA LEU A 61 1.57 -6.18 4.08
C LEU A 61 1.17 -4.70 4.12
N PHE A 62 0.87 -4.13 2.96
CA PHE A 62 0.33 -2.78 2.86
C PHE A 62 -0.98 -2.62 3.63
N ALA A 63 -1.93 -3.55 3.49
CA ALA A 63 -3.19 -3.53 4.21
C ALA A 63 -3.00 -3.63 5.73
N ILE A 64 -2.11 -4.52 6.21
CA ILE A 64 -1.79 -4.61 7.65
C ILE A 64 -1.17 -3.31 8.14
N GLY A 65 -0.16 -2.80 7.43
CA GLY A 65 0.54 -1.56 7.79
C GLY A 65 -0.42 -0.37 7.86
N PHE A 66 -1.25 -0.19 6.84
CA PHE A 66 -2.29 0.82 6.83
C PHE A 66 -3.26 0.67 8.01
N SER A 67 -3.72 -0.55 8.28
CA SER A 67 -4.65 -0.83 9.38
C SER A 67 -4.08 -0.43 10.74
N LEU A 68 -2.79 -0.69 10.96
CA LEU A 68 -2.08 -0.32 12.20
C LEU A 68 -1.84 1.19 12.26
N SER A 69 -1.35 1.79 11.18
CA SER A 69 -1.04 3.23 11.11
C SER A 69 -2.26 4.12 11.35
N GLU A 70 -3.42 3.74 10.80
CA GLU A 70 -4.68 4.45 11.03
C GLU A 70 -5.33 4.09 12.39
N GLY A 71 -4.82 3.07 13.08
CA GLY A 71 -5.43 2.51 14.29
C GLY A 71 -6.84 1.98 14.04
N ILE A 72 -7.01 1.32 12.89
CA ILE A 72 -8.17 0.46 12.57
C ILE A 72 -8.07 -0.83 13.38
N ILE A 73 -6.84 -1.34 13.56
CA ILE A 73 -6.49 -2.46 14.41
C ILE A 73 -5.37 -2.07 15.38
N ASP A 74 -5.30 -2.73 16.53
CA ASP A 74 -4.18 -2.60 17.46
C ASP A 74 -3.22 -3.80 17.35
N HIS A 75 -3.72 -4.97 16.89
CA HIS A 75 -2.90 -6.16 16.67
C HIS A 75 -3.28 -6.85 15.35
N PRO A 76 -2.33 -7.40 14.58
CA PRO A 76 -2.61 -8.17 13.37
C PRO A 76 -3.58 -9.36 13.53
N GLN A 77 -3.78 -9.84 14.77
CA GLN A 77 -4.69 -10.97 15.08
C GLN A 77 -6.17 -10.58 15.00
N GLU A 78 -6.45 -9.28 14.92
CA GLU A 78 -7.81 -8.77 14.75
C GLU A 78 -8.30 -8.87 13.30
N ILE A 79 -7.41 -9.26 12.38
CA ILE A 79 -7.70 -9.64 11.00
C ILE A 79 -7.78 -11.18 10.93
N TYR A 80 -8.93 -11.69 10.50
CA TYR A 80 -9.19 -13.13 10.39
C TYR A 80 -8.85 -13.69 9.01
N GLY A 81 -8.88 -12.84 7.98
CA GLY A 81 -8.61 -13.24 6.60
C GLY A 81 -8.29 -12.03 5.74
N MET A 82 -7.50 -12.25 4.69
CA MET A 82 -7.26 -11.25 3.65
C MET A 82 -7.12 -11.92 2.29
N ASP A 83 -7.82 -11.38 1.30
CA ASP A 83 -7.74 -11.81 -0.09
C ASP A 83 -7.44 -10.61 -0.99
N VAL A 84 -6.47 -10.78 -1.89
CA VAL A 84 -6.14 -9.78 -2.90
C VAL A 84 -6.81 -10.16 -4.20
N VAL A 85 -7.71 -9.31 -4.69
CA VAL A 85 -8.54 -9.57 -5.88
C VAL A 85 -8.26 -8.51 -6.93
N GLN A 86 -8.06 -8.93 -8.17
CA GLN A 86 -7.99 -8.02 -9.31
C GLN A 86 -9.41 -7.70 -9.81
N VAL A 87 -9.69 -6.41 -10.00
CA VAL A 87 -10.98 -5.90 -10.46
C VAL A 87 -10.82 -5.07 -11.73
N CYS A 88 -11.93 -4.65 -12.35
CA CYS A 88 -11.92 -3.94 -13.62
C CYS A 88 -11.06 -2.67 -13.61
N ASN A 89 -11.04 -1.95 -12.49
CA ASN A 89 -10.40 -0.65 -12.38
C ASN A 89 -9.13 -0.67 -11.52
N GLY A 90 -8.62 -1.82 -11.09
CA GLY A 90 -7.48 -1.90 -10.17
C GLY A 90 -7.45 -3.18 -9.35
N MET A 91 -7.11 -3.05 -8.08
CA MET A 91 -7.03 -4.16 -7.14
C MET A 91 -7.81 -3.86 -5.86
N GLU A 92 -8.29 -4.90 -5.20
CA GLU A 92 -8.93 -4.80 -3.90
C GLU A 92 -8.23 -5.74 -2.92
N VAL A 93 -8.02 -5.26 -1.70
CA VAL A 93 -7.67 -6.11 -0.56
C VAL A 93 -8.92 -6.25 0.29
N GLN A 94 -9.52 -7.42 0.23
CA GLN A 94 -10.69 -7.82 1.01
C GLN A 94 -10.19 -8.30 2.37
N ILE A 95 -10.58 -7.62 3.45
CA ILE A 95 -10.07 -7.82 4.80
C ILE A 95 -11.23 -8.24 5.70
N GLU A 96 -11.14 -9.43 6.26
CA GLU A 96 -12.05 -9.91 7.29
C GLU A 96 -11.55 -9.46 8.66
N LEU A 97 -12.32 -8.59 9.30
CA LEU A 97 -11.97 -7.93 10.55
C LEU A 97 -12.91 -8.36 11.68
N SER A 98 -12.38 -8.46 12.89
CA SER A 98 -13.17 -8.71 14.09
C SER A 98 -14.36 -7.73 14.21
N SER A 99 -15.51 -8.23 14.67
CA SER A 99 -16.74 -7.42 14.74
C SER A 99 -16.58 -6.18 15.59
N ARG A 100 -15.80 -6.26 16.68
CA ARG A 100 -15.48 -5.12 17.55
C ARG A 100 -14.80 -3.98 16.79
N ARG A 101 -13.73 -4.28 16.04
CA ARG A 101 -13.00 -3.27 15.27
C ARG A 101 -13.82 -2.75 14.10
N PHE A 102 -14.59 -3.63 13.45
CA PHE A 102 -15.46 -3.22 12.37
C PHE A 102 -16.57 -2.24 12.82
N MET A 103 -17.14 -2.43 14.02
CA MET A 103 -18.10 -1.47 14.58
C MET A 103 -17.45 -0.11 14.87
N ALA A 104 -16.25 -0.10 15.48
CA ALA A 104 -15.50 1.12 15.72
C ALA A 104 -15.15 1.86 14.41
N LEU A 105 -14.80 1.11 13.36
CA LEU A 105 -14.53 1.67 12.03
C LEU A 105 -15.76 2.33 11.42
N LYS A 106 -16.94 1.70 11.52
CA LYS A 106 -18.21 2.26 11.04
C LYS A 106 -18.63 3.53 11.78
N GLU A 107 -18.42 3.56 13.09
CA GLU A 107 -18.69 4.74 13.91
C GLU A 107 -17.85 5.93 13.42
N ARG A 108 -16.57 5.70 13.12
CA ARG A 108 -15.66 6.71 12.54
C ARG A 108 -15.97 7.06 11.08
N ARG A 109 -16.43 6.11 10.26
CA ARG A 109 -16.73 6.35 8.83
C ARG A 109 -17.83 7.39 8.62
N ARG A 110 -18.74 7.56 9.58
CA ARG A 110 -19.75 8.64 9.55
C ARG A 110 -19.15 10.05 9.59
N ALA A 111 -17.83 10.19 9.77
CA ALA A 111 -17.09 11.45 9.84
C ALA A 111 -15.95 11.59 8.78
N LEU A 112 -15.95 10.76 7.71
CA LEU A 112 -14.74 10.47 6.90
C LEU A 112 -14.87 10.81 5.40
N ALA A 113 -15.78 11.70 5.03
CA ALA A 113 -15.82 12.23 3.66
C ALA A 113 -14.68 13.26 3.49
N GLY A 114 -13.62 12.90 2.77
CA GLY A 114 -12.75 13.89 2.12
C GLY A 114 -11.28 13.94 2.48
N ARG A 115 -10.64 12.86 2.99
CA ARG A 115 -9.19 12.87 3.21
C ARG A 115 -8.43 12.91 1.88
N THR A 116 -7.83 14.05 1.52
CA THR A 116 -6.85 14.12 0.43
C THR A 116 -5.56 14.78 0.90
N GLY A 117 -4.41 14.32 0.41
CA GLY A 117 -3.13 15.05 0.33
C GLY A 117 -2.40 15.44 1.63
N CYS A 118 -3.01 16.20 2.54
CA CYS A 118 -2.30 16.85 3.67
C CYS A 118 -2.73 16.36 5.06
N GLY A 119 -3.71 15.45 5.15
CA GLY A 119 -4.25 14.96 6.42
C GLY A 119 -5.15 15.95 7.16
N VAL A 120 -5.41 17.13 6.58
CA VAL A 120 -6.21 18.20 7.19
C VAL A 120 -7.49 18.50 6.39
N CYS A 121 -7.47 18.41 5.06
CA CYS A 121 -8.72 18.37 4.31
C CYS A 121 -9.28 16.95 4.41
N GLY A 122 -10.42 16.79 5.11
CA GLY A 122 -11.08 15.50 5.35
C GLY A 122 -11.30 15.12 6.81
N VAL A 123 -10.85 15.96 7.76
CA VAL A 123 -11.30 15.91 9.15
C VAL A 123 -12.50 16.84 9.32
N GLU A 124 -13.66 16.31 9.71
CA GLU A 124 -14.88 17.12 9.91
C GLU A 124 -14.85 17.90 11.23
N GLN A 125 -14.01 17.50 12.19
CA GLN A 125 -13.86 18.17 13.47
C GLN A 125 -12.38 18.51 13.71
N LEU A 126 -12.08 19.74 14.14
CA LEU A 126 -10.73 20.12 14.56
C LEU A 126 -10.18 19.20 15.67
N ASN A 127 -11.05 18.57 16.47
CA ASN A 127 -10.65 17.63 17.51
C ASN A 127 -10.07 16.30 16.98
N ASP A 128 -10.31 15.96 15.71
CA ASP A 128 -9.67 14.81 15.06
C ASP A 128 -8.27 15.16 14.50
N ILE A 129 -7.90 16.44 14.50
CA ILE A 129 -6.54 16.89 14.20
C ILE A 129 -5.66 16.57 15.41
N GLY A 130 -4.65 15.72 15.19
CA GLY A 130 -3.69 15.39 16.22
C GLY A 130 -4.20 14.36 17.22
N LYS A 131 -4.66 13.20 16.72
CA LYS A 131 -4.87 11.99 17.52
C LYS A 131 -3.71 11.87 18.53
N PRO A 132 -3.97 11.90 19.84
CA PRO A 132 -2.90 11.95 20.83
C PRO A 132 -2.07 10.67 20.71
N ILE A 133 -0.85 10.82 20.21
CA ILE A 133 0.12 9.74 20.14
C ILE A 133 0.62 9.43 21.55
N THR A 134 0.57 8.17 21.94
CA THR A 134 1.14 7.74 23.22
C THR A 134 2.66 7.88 23.14
N PRO A 135 3.31 8.59 24.10
CA PRO A 135 4.76 8.66 24.14
C PRO A 135 5.37 7.25 24.19
N LEU A 136 6.34 6.98 23.33
CA LEU A 136 7.03 5.70 23.32
C LEU A 136 8.06 5.63 24.46
N PRO A 137 8.24 4.46 25.09
CA PRO A 137 9.29 4.27 26.08
C PRO A 137 10.68 4.26 25.41
N PHE A 138 11.70 4.73 26.13
CA PHE A 138 13.12 4.62 25.73
C PHE A 138 13.63 3.19 25.86
N SER A 139 13.14 2.32 24.97
CA SER A 139 13.35 0.87 25.01
C SER A 139 14.32 0.36 23.94
N GLN A 140 14.67 1.21 22.96
CA GLN A 140 15.53 0.83 21.84
C GLN A 140 16.74 1.76 21.77
N THR A 141 17.89 1.18 21.42
CA THR A 141 19.11 1.90 21.07
C THR A 141 19.56 1.44 19.69
N PHE A 142 20.14 2.35 18.90
CA PHE A 142 20.67 2.04 17.58
C PHE A 142 22.15 2.47 17.53
N SER A 143 23.04 1.52 17.25
CA SER A 143 24.46 1.81 17.06
C SER A 143 24.69 2.41 15.67
N LEU A 144 25.20 3.63 15.61
CA LEU A 144 25.51 4.31 14.35
C LEU A 144 26.58 3.57 13.52
N ALA A 145 27.40 2.72 14.14
CA ALA A 145 28.35 1.88 13.42
C ALA A 145 27.68 0.91 12.42
N ASN A 146 26.37 0.62 12.60
CA ASN A 146 25.61 -0.25 11.71
C ASN A 146 24.90 0.51 10.57
N LEU A 147 24.93 1.85 10.56
CA LEU A 147 24.15 2.67 9.64
C LEU A 147 24.58 2.46 8.17
N ASP A 148 25.89 2.55 7.90
CA ASP A 148 26.41 2.44 6.52
C ASP A 148 26.11 1.06 5.92
N MET A 149 26.23 0.01 6.74
CA MET A 149 25.88 -1.35 6.34
C MET A 149 24.39 -1.46 6.01
N ALA A 150 23.51 -0.90 6.83
CA ALA A 150 22.07 -0.90 6.58
C ALA A 150 21.71 -0.15 5.29
N LEU A 151 22.29 1.04 5.07
CA LEU A 151 22.04 1.85 3.87
C LEU A 151 22.51 1.17 2.59
N ASN A 152 23.70 0.56 2.60
CA ASN A 152 24.23 -0.17 1.45
C ASN A 152 23.35 -1.37 1.06
N ASN A 153 22.62 -1.94 2.02
CA ASN A 153 21.69 -3.05 1.80
C ASN A 153 20.26 -2.61 1.42
N LEU A 154 19.93 -1.32 1.47
CA LEU A 154 18.58 -0.83 1.17
C LEU A 154 18.14 -1.19 -0.26
N HIS A 155 19.07 -1.11 -1.22
CA HIS A 155 18.80 -1.41 -2.64
C HIS A 155 18.40 -2.86 -2.91
N VAL A 156 18.70 -3.78 -1.99
CA VAL A 156 18.28 -5.20 -2.10
C VAL A 156 16.75 -5.29 -2.11
N TYR A 157 16.08 -4.44 -1.34
CA TYR A 157 14.62 -4.41 -1.24
C TYR A 157 13.96 -3.76 -2.45
N SER A 158 14.63 -2.82 -3.13
CA SER A 158 14.13 -2.20 -4.38
C SER A 158 14.33 -3.10 -5.61
N ARG A 159 15.38 -3.92 -5.64
CA ARG A 159 15.65 -4.86 -6.75
C ARG A 159 14.74 -6.08 -6.77
N SER A 160 14.08 -6.38 -5.66
CA SER A 160 12.98 -7.37 -5.65
C SER A 160 11.65 -6.73 -6.05
N ALA A 161 11.60 -5.43 -6.34
CA ALA A 161 10.42 -4.64 -6.66
C ALA A 161 10.43 -4.02 -8.07
N ILE A 162 11.51 -4.26 -8.86
CA ILE A 162 11.75 -3.78 -10.23
C ILE A 162 12.49 -4.87 -10.99
#